data_AF-A0A6I3FYL3-F1
#
_entry.id   AF-A0A6I3FYL3-F1
#
_cell.length_a   1.000
_cell.length_b   1.000
_cell.length_c   1.000
_cell.angle_alpha   90.00
_cell.angle_beta   90.00
_cell.angle_gamma   90.00
#
_symmetry.space_group_name_H-M   'P 1'
#
loop_
_entity.id
_entity.type
_entity.pdbx_description
1 polymer ?
#
loop_
_entity_poly.entity_id
_entity_poly.type
_entity_poly.pdbx_seq_one_letter_code
_entity_poly.pdbx_strand_id
1 'polypeptide(L)'
;MRNLLATLLFSSGIPMIASGDERAKTQHGNNNAYCQDNVLSWVKWELTEFEANIEETFSYLTRLRSENASLRPVNFGNFEGATPGSDLIRWYNQSGGLMTDDDWNSTETRVIQRLSENIDDQGHHNLTLLVVNGSEAEVSLTLPIWETVQSYERLWDSSDSVPNIHATAYKAGNNVAVSECSVQLFRAVAL
;
A
#
# COMPACT_ATOMS: atom_id res chain seq x y z
N MET A 1 -1.71 0.72 12.95
CA MET A 1 -1.05 -0.56 12.63
C MET A 1 -1.16 -0.90 11.15
N ARG A 2 -2.37 -1.07 10.61
CA ARG A 2 -2.60 -1.43 9.19
C ARG A 2 -1.83 -0.53 8.20
N ASN A 3 -1.86 0.79 8.41
CA ASN A 3 -1.11 1.73 7.56
C ASN A 3 0.39 1.43 7.55
N LEU A 4 1.01 1.22 8.72
CA LEU A 4 2.44 0.94 8.81
C LEU A 4 2.81 -0.40 8.16
N LEU A 5 1.96 -1.43 8.35
CA LEU A 5 2.13 -2.72 7.66
C LEU A 5 2.07 -2.53 6.15
N ALA A 6 1.07 -1.80 5.64
CA ALA A 6 0.91 -1.54 4.21
C ALA A 6 2.06 -0.68 3.65
N THR A 7 2.46 0.39 4.34
CA THR A 7 3.60 1.21 3.94
C THR A 7 4.85 0.36 3.80
N LEU A 8 5.15 -0.50 4.79
CA LEU A 8 6.33 -1.37 4.74
C LEU A 8 6.21 -2.45 3.65
N LEU A 9 5.07 -3.13 3.57
CA LEU A 9 4.86 -4.25 2.64
C LEU A 9 4.60 -3.81 1.20
N PHE A 10 4.23 -2.55 0.93
CA PHE A 10 4.03 -2.03 -0.43
C PHE A 10 5.14 -1.08 -0.90
N SER A 11 6.08 -0.73 -0.02
CA SER A 11 7.31 -0.05 -0.41
C SER A 11 8.22 -0.93 -1.26
N SER A 12 9.02 -0.29 -2.10
CA SER A 12 10.07 -0.93 -2.87
C SER A 12 11.19 -1.42 -1.93
N GLY A 13 11.81 -2.57 -2.25
CA GLY A 13 12.91 -3.15 -1.44
C GLY A 13 12.51 -4.46 -0.74
N ILE A 14 13.20 -4.80 0.35
CA ILE A 14 12.98 -6.04 1.11
C ILE A 14 12.45 -5.68 2.50
N PRO A 15 11.17 -5.95 2.83
CA PRO A 15 10.61 -5.62 4.13
C PRO A 15 11.14 -6.56 5.22
N MET A 16 11.37 -6.02 6.41
CA MET A 16 11.70 -6.78 7.62
C MET A 16 10.61 -6.55 8.66
N ILE A 17 10.03 -7.63 9.19
CA ILE A 17 8.95 -7.59 10.18
C ILE A 17 9.51 -8.02 11.53
N ALA A 18 9.20 -7.27 12.59
CA ALA A 18 9.52 -7.71 13.94
C ALA A 18 8.55 -8.83 14.36
N SER A 19 9.10 -9.94 14.85
CA SER A 19 8.27 -11.10 15.21
C SER A 19 7.24 -10.75 16.28
N GLY A 20 5.98 -11.06 15.99
CA GLY A 20 4.81 -10.76 16.81
C GLY A 20 4.01 -9.55 16.31
N ASP A 21 4.56 -8.69 15.45
CA ASP A 21 3.81 -7.57 14.86
C ASP A 21 2.63 -8.06 14.02
N GLU A 22 2.76 -9.24 13.41
CA GLU A 22 1.69 -9.91 12.68
C GLU A 22 0.50 -10.31 13.56
N ARG A 23 0.68 -10.35 14.88
CA ARG A 23 -0.36 -10.66 15.88
C ARG A 23 -0.63 -9.50 16.83
N ALA A 24 -0.19 -8.28 16.48
CA ALA A 24 -0.28 -7.10 17.34
C ALA A 24 0.35 -7.27 18.73
N LYS A 25 1.50 -7.96 18.81
CA LYS A 25 2.27 -8.11 20.04
C LYS A 25 2.53 -6.75 20.70
N THR A 26 2.32 -6.69 22.01
CA THR A 26 2.58 -5.50 22.82
C THR A 26 3.57 -5.78 23.92
N GLN A 27 4.44 -4.80 24.19
CA GLN A 27 5.30 -4.76 25.39
C GLN A 27 4.78 -3.74 26.41
N HIS A 28 3.49 -3.36 26.30
CA HIS A 28 2.83 -2.35 27.12
C HIS A 28 3.58 -1.01 27.21
N GLY A 29 4.17 -0.59 26.08
CA GLY A 29 4.93 0.66 25.99
C GLY A 29 6.40 0.57 26.40
N ASN A 30 6.88 -0.59 26.85
CA ASN A 30 8.31 -0.82 27.05
C ASN A 30 9.00 -0.94 25.68
N ASN A 31 9.91 -0.03 25.35
CA ASN A 31 10.69 -0.04 24.11
C ASN A 31 12.09 -0.67 24.26
N ASN A 32 12.38 -1.26 25.43
CA ASN A 32 13.68 -1.81 25.76
C ASN A 32 13.56 -3.08 26.64
N ALA A 33 12.79 -4.06 26.19
CA ALA A 33 12.49 -5.31 26.92
C ALA A 33 13.66 -6.32 26.97
N TYR A 34 14.92 -5.87 26.93
CA TYR A 34 16.11 -6.73 26.78
C TYR A 34 16.33 -7.71 27.95
N CYS A 35 15.88 -7.37 29.15
CA CYS A 35 16.01 -8.19 30.36
C CYS A 35 14.70 -8.87 30.78
N GLN A 36 13.68 -8.86 29.91
CA GLN A 36 12.36 -9.38 30.22
C GLN A 36 12.21 -10.79 29.65
N ASP A 37 12.28 -11.80 30.50
CA ASP A 37 11.87 -13.17 30.19
C ASP A 37 10.53 -13.48 30.85
N ASN A 38 9.46 -12.90 30.31
CA ASN A 38 8.09 -13.03 30.83
C ASN A 38 7.07 -12.63 29.75
N VAL A 39 5.80 -12.58 30.14
CA VAL A 39 4.65 -12.23 29.28
C VAL A 39 4.79 -10.90 28.51
N LEU A 40 5.66 -9.99 28.93
CA LEU A 40 5.93 -8.75 28.19
C LEU A 40 6.72 -8.98 26.89
N SER A 41 7.54 -10.04 26.82
CA SER A 41 8.41 -10.31 25.66
C SER A 41 7.97 -11.52 24.84
N TRP A 42 7.24 -12.45 25.45
CA TRP A 42 6.74 -13.66 24.79
C TRP A 42 5.70 -13.36 23.70
N VAL A 43 5.63 -14.22 22.68
CA VAL A 43 4.56 -14.15 21.67
C VAL A 43 3.32 -14.86 22.20
N LYS A 44 2.19 -14.17 22.19
CA LYS A 44 0.88 -14.69 22.59
C LYS A 44 0.23 -15.43 21.41
N TRP A 45 -0.21 -16.67 21.66
CA TRP A 45 -0.84 -17.52 20.64
C TRP A 45 -2.37 -17.52 20.70
N GLU A 46 -2.94 -17.20 21.86
CA GLU A 46 -4.39 -17.03 22.03
C GLU A 46 -4.78 -15.61 21.63
N LEU A 47 -5.42 -15.46 20.48
CA LEU A 47 -5.76 -14.16 19.93
C LEU A 47 -7.15 -13.70 20.37
N THR A 48 -7.25 -12.42 20.69
CA THR A 48 -8.51 -11.68 20.67
C THR A 48 -8.97 -11.47 19.23
N GLU A 49 -10.23 -11.10 19.03
CA GLU A 49 -10.77 -10.79 17.70
C GLU A 49 -9.95 -9.70 16.98
N PHE A 50 -9.55 -8.64 17.68
CA PHE A 50 -8.72 -7.59 17.11
C PHE A 50 -7.35 -8.12 16.64
N GLU A 51 -6.67 -8.91 17.47
CA GLU A 51 -5.37 -9.49 17.12
C GLU A 51 -5.49 -10.46 15.92
N ALA A 52 -6.56 -11.26 15.87
CA ALA A 52 -6.85 -12.14 14.73
C ALA A 52 -7.10 -11.34 13.44
N ASN A 53 -7.82 -10.22 13.50
CA ASN A 53 -8.04 -9.35 12.35
C ASN A 53 -6.73 -8.72 11.83
N ILE A 54 -5.76 -8.43 12.71
CA ILE A 54 -4.43 -7.97 12.31
C ILE A 54 -3.64 -9.09 11.64
N GLU A 55 -3.71 -10.33 12.16
CA GLU A 55 -3.09 -11.50 11.55
C GLU A 55 -3.63 -11.77 10.14
N GLU A 56 -4.96 -11.72 9.97
CA GLU A 56 -5.59 -11.85 8.67
C GLU A 56 -5.17 -10.74 7.70
N THR A 57 -5.13 -9.49 8.19
CA THR A 57 -4.65 -8.36 7.40
C THR A 57 -3.20 -8.56 6.98
N PHE A 58 -2.32 -8.97 7.89
CA PHE A 58 -0.91 -9.24 7.59
C PHE A 58 -0.75 -10.32 6.50
N SER A 59 -1.46 -11.45 6.66
CA SER A 59 -1.49 -12.53 5.68
C SER A 59 -1.96 -12.02 4.31
N TYR A 60 -3.02 -11.23 4.27
CA TYR A 60 -3.54 -10.66 3.03
C TYR A 60 -2.56 -9.69 2.37
N LEU A 61 -1.93 -8.79 3.14
CA LEU A 61 -0.95 -7.83 2.61
C LEU A 61 0.30 -8.54 2.09
N THR A 62 0.79 -9.59 2.74
CA THR A 62 1.92 -10.39 2.23
C THR A 62 1.56 -11.17 0.97
N ARG A 63 0.32 -11.64 0.84
CA ARG A 63 -0.20 -12.24 -0.39
C ARG A 63 -0.25 -11.21 -1.53
N LEU A 64 -0.87 -10.05 -1.33
CA LEU A 64 -0.87 -8.95 -2.30
C LEU A 64 0.55 -8.54 -2.69
N ARG A 65 1.42 -8.45 -1.66
CA ARG A 65 2.87 -8.59 -1.66
C ARG A 65 3.33 -9.40 -2.85
N SER A 66 3.17 -10.72 -2.73
CA SER A 66 3.66 -11.77 -3.63
C SER A 66 2.99 -11.81 -5.01
N GLU A 67 1.70 -11.46 -5.11
CA GLU A 67 0.93 -11.56 -6.36
C GLU A 67 1.18 -10.38 -7.30
N ASN A 68 1.68 -9.24 -6.79
CA ASN A 68 1.89 -8.03 -7.60
C ASN A 68 3.38 -7.68 -7.68
N ALA A 69 4.00 -8.05 -8.80
CA ALA A 69 5.44 -7.86 -9.03
C ALA A 69 5.88 -6.39 -8.96
N SER A 70 5.00 -5.43 -9.33
CA SER A 70 5.27 -3.98 -9.22
C SER A 70 5.50 -3.48 -7.78
N LEU A 71 5.17 -4.28 -6.77
CA LEU A 71 5.46 -3.99 -5.36
C LEU A 71 6.84 -4.51 -4.93
N ARG A 72 7.55 -5.23 -5.81
CA ARG A 72 8.84 -5.88 -5.55
C ARG A 72 9.87 -5.55 -6.65
N PRO A 73 10.05 -4.26 -7.02
CA PRO A 73 10.97 -3.90 -8.09
C PRO A 73 12.40 -4.32 -7.74
N VAL A 74 13.14 -4.81 -8.73
CA VAL A 74 14.55 -5.23 -8.60
C VAL A 74 15.53 -4.07 -8.85
N ASN A 75 15.07 -2.99 -9.50
CA ASN A 75 15.83 -1.79 -9.82
C ASN A 75 15.04 -0.53 -9.46
N PHE A 76 15.68 0.63 -9.52
CA PHE A 76 14.98 1.91 -9.39
C PHE A 76 14.00 2.14 -10.55
N GLY A 77 12.90 2.82 -10.24
CA GLY A 77 11.85 3.08 -11.22
C GLY A 77 12.28 4.04 -12.32
N ASN A 78 11.79 3.80 -13.53
CA ASN A 78 11.86 4.67 -14.69
C ASN A 78 10.57 5.51 -14.77
N PHE A 79 10.67 6.77 -15.17
CA PHE A 79 9.51 7.66 -15.29
C PHE A 79 8.77 7.56 -16.64
N GLU A 80 9.47 7.14 -17.70
CA GLU A 80 8.95 7.13 -19.07
C GLU A 80 8.15 5.86 -19.39
N GLY A 81 8.55 4.72 -18.84
CA GLY A 81 7.85 3.46 -19.05
C GLY A 81 8.56 2.28 -18.40
N ALA A 82 7.85 1.16 -18.32
CA ALA A 82 8.41 -0.10 -17.85
C ALA A 82 9.09 -0.85 -18.99
N THR A 83 10.15 -1.58 -18.66
CA THR A 83 10.80 -2.58 -19.53
C THR A 83 11.18 -3.79 -18.66
N PRO A 84 11.45 -4.98 -19.24
CA PRO A 84 11.93 -6.11 -18.46
C PRO A 84 13.15 -5.73 -17.61
N GLY A 85 13.01 -5.87 -16.29
CA GLY A 85 14.03 -5.48 -15.30
C GLY A 85 14.05 -4.01 -14.87
N SER A 86 13.18 -3.14 -15.40
CA SER A 86 13.05 -1.74 -14.99
C SER A 86 11.58 -1.32 -14.94
N ASP A 87 11.03 -1.21 -13.73
CA ASP A 87 9.63 -0.86 -13.50
C ASP A 87 9.37 0.63 -13.80
N LEU A 88 8.16 0.96 -14.22
CA LEU A 88 7.65 2.33 -14.25
C LEU A 88 7.30 2.77 -12.83
N ILE A 89 7.62 4.01 -12.46
CA ILE A 89 7.05 4.67 -11.29
C ILE A 89 6.63 6.09 -11.65
N ARG A 90 5.36 6.41 -11.41
CA ARG A 90 4.82 7.77 -11.54
C ARG A 90 4.09 8.19 -10.27
N TRP A 91 4.19 9.47 -9.96
CA TRP A 91 3.57 10.06 -8.78
C TRP A 91 2.53 11.08 -9.20
N TYR A 92 1.35 10.97 -8.61
CA TYR A 92 0.21 11.83 -8.87
C TYR A 92 -0.24 12.49 -7.56
N ASN A 93 -0.70 13.73 -7.67
CA ASN A 93 -1.30 14.48 -6.58
C ASN A 93 -2.77 14.07 -6.36
N GLN A 94 -3.45 14.71 -5.41
CA GLN A 94 -4.85 14.40 -5.06
C GLN A 94 -5.82 14.55 -6.25
N SER A 95 -5.54 15.49 -7.16
CA SER A 95 -6.38 15.79 -8.33
C SER A 95 -6.12 14.85 -9.51
N GLY A 96 -5.31 13.81 -9.34
CA GLY A 96 -4.97 12.84 -10.40
C GLY A 96 -4.03 13.40 -11.47
N GLY A 97 -3.47 14.61 -11.25
CA GLY A 97 -2.41 15.18 -12.07
C GLY A 97 -1.05 14.68 -11.60
N LEU A 98 -0.05 14.66 -12.48
CA LEU A 98 1.33 14.35 -12.09
C LEU A 98 1.81 15.34 -11.03
N MET A 99 2.55 14.85 -10.04
CA MET A 99 3.19 15.69 -9.03
C MET A 99 4.13 16.69 -9.70
N THR A 100 3.87 17.98 -9.49
CA THR A 100 4.74 19.08 -9.92
C THR A 100 5.84 19.35 -8.89
N ASP A 101 6.84 20.15 -9.26
CA ASP A 101 7.89 20.57 -8.31
C ASP A 101 7.29 21.33 -7.11
N ASP A 102 6.24 22.13 -7.32
CA ASP A 102 5.54 22.83 -6.24
C ASP A 102 4.81 21.86 -5.32
N ASP A 103 4.17 20.81 -5.87
CA ASP A 103 3.52 19.76 -5.06
C ASP A 103 4.54 19.03 -4.16
N TRP A 104 5.74 18.74 -4.69
CA TRP A 104 6.82 18.07 -3.97
C TRP A 104 7.40 18.91 -2.84
N ASN A 105 7.50 20.23 -3.05
CA ASN A 105 8.07 21.15 -2.07
C ASN A 105 7.02 21.75 -1.13
N SER A 106 5.74 21.46 -1.34
CA SER A 106 4.65 21.90 -0.48
C SER A 106 4.61 21.12 0.83
N THR A 107 4.70 21.84 1.95
CA THR A 107 4.51 21.26 3.29
C THR A 107 3.07 20.87 3.57
N GLU A 108 2.12 21.22 2.70
CA GLU A 108 0.68 20.92 2.86
C GLU A 108 0.24 19.68 2.08
N THR A 109 1.09 19.14 1.21
CA THR A 109 0.78 17.89 0.50
C THR A 109 0.68 16.74 1.49
N ARG A 110 -0.52 16.17 1.61
CA ARG A 110 -0.82 15.02 2.48
C ARG A 110 -1.32 13.80 1.72
N VAL A 111 -1.63 13.94 0.44
CA VAL A 111 -2.20 12.88 -0.38
C VAL A 111 -1.30 12.66 -1.58
N ILE A 112 -0.86 11.42 -1.76
CA ILE A 112 -0.03 11.01 -2.90
C ILE A 112 -0.57 9.71 -3.48
N GLN A 113 -0.43 9.57 -4.79
CA GLN A 113 -0.72 8.33 -5.50
C GLN A 113 0.53 7.90 -6.26
N ARG A 114 0.94 6.64 -6.12
CA ARG A 114 2.06 6.04 -6.84
C ARG A 114 1.55 4.98 -7.80
N LEU A 115 1.61 5.26 -9.10
CA LEU A 115 1.39 4.27 -10.14
C LEU A 115 2.69 3.53 -10.38
N SER A 116 2.64 2.20 -10.40
CA SER A 116 3.80 1.35 -10.69
C SER A 116 3.42 0.28 -11.70
N GLU A 117 4.29 0.07 -12.68
CA GLU A 117 4.11 -0.98 -13.70
C GLU A 117 5.37 -1.83 -13.75
N ASN A 118 5.18 -3.14 -13.65
CA ASN A 118 6.21 -4.13 -13.91
C ASN A 118 5.86 -4.89 -15.19
N ILE A 119 6.87 -5.19 -16.01
CA ILE A 119 6.76 -6.07 -17.17
C ILE A 119 7.71 -7.23 -16.94
N ASP A 120 7.17 -8.46 -16.94
CA ASP A 120 7.99 -9.67 -16.80
C ASP A 120 8.73 -10.04 -18.11
N ASP A 121 9.59 -11.04 -18.05
CA ASP A 121 10.36 -11.50 -19.23
C ASP A 121 9.46 -12.08 -20.36
N GLN A 122 8.20 -12.38 -20.06
CA GLN A 122 7.19 -12.87 -21.00
C GLN A 122 6.32 -11.74 -21.56
N GLY A 123 6.52 -10.49 -21.12
CA GLY A 123 5.73 -9.34 -21.52
C GLY A 123 4.40 -9.20 -20.78
N HIS A 124 4.17 -9.93 -19.69
CA HIS A 124 2.99 -9.71 -18.86
C HIS A 124 3.16 -8.46 -18.00
N HIS A 125 2.10 -7.66 -17.98
CA HIS A 125 2.05 -6.41 -17.23
C HIS A 125 1.42 -6.62 -15.85
N ASN A 126 2.02 -6.04 -14.82
CA ASN A 126 1.44 -5.91 -13.49
C ASN A 126 1.42 -4.43 -13.10
N LEU A 127 0.23 -3.82 -13.06
CA LEU A 127 0.07 -2.42 -12.72
C LEU A 127 -0.66 -2.27 -11.38
N THR A 128 -0.09 -1.46 -10.50
CA THR A 128 -0.71 -1.10 -9.22
C THR A 128 -0.73 0.41 -9.01
N LEU A 129 -1.75 0.90 -8.31
CA LEU A 129 -1.82 2.26 -7.81
C LEU A 129 -1.89 2.19 -6.28
N LEU A 130 -0.86 2.72 -5.62
CA LEU A 130 -0.83 2.89 -4.18
C LEU A 130 -1.25 4.31 -3.83
N VAL A 131 -2.28 4.46 -3.01
CA VAL A 131 -2.76 5.76 -2.51
C VAL A 131 -2.44 5.86 -1.03
N VAL A 132 -1.88 6.98 -0.62
CA VAL A 132 -1.66 7.31 0.80
C VAL A 132 -2.34 8.64 1.09
N ASN A 133 -3.33 8.63 1.99
CA ASN A 133 -3.93 9.82 2.56
C ASN A 133 -3.40 10.01 3.99
N GLY A 134 -2.46 10.92 4.16
CA GLY A 134 -1.90 11.32 5.45
C GLY A 134 -2.65 12.47 6.13
N SER A 135 -3.78 12.92 5.59
CA SER A 135 -4.60 13.95 6.23
C SER A 135 -5.55 13.34 7.27
N GLU A 136 -5.88 14.13 8.29
CA GLU A 136 -6.85 13.78 9.33
C GLU A 136 -8.31 14.04 8.86
N ALA A 137 -8.55 13.97 7.55
CA ALA A 137 -9.88 14.13 6.97
C ALA A 137 -10.07 13.18 5.78
N GLU A 138 -11.31 12.78 5.53
CA GLU A 138 -11.69 12.15 4.28
C GLU A 138 -11.44 13.13 3.13
N VAL A 139 -10.85 12.62 2.03
CA VAL A 139 -10.60 13.41 0.83
C VAL A 139 -11.32 12.80 -0.37
N SER A 140 -11.77 13.67 -1.26
CA SER A 140 -12.15 13.29 -2.62
C SER A 140 -10.88 13.26 -3.47
N LEU A 141 -10.52 12.08 -3.97
CA LEU A 141 -9.33 11.81 -4.78
C LEU A 141 -9.76 11.53 -6.23
N THR A 142 -9.13 12.18 -7.20
CA THR A 142 -9.31 11.81 -8.61
C THR A 142 -8.29 10.72 -9.00
N LEU A 143 -8.78 9.58 -9.46
CA LEU A 143 -7.91 8.49 -9.94
C LEU A 143 -7.20 8.91 -11.24
N PRO A 144 -5.87 8.69 -11.37
CA PRO A 144 -5.10 9.20 -12.49
C PRO A 144 -5.50 8.52 -13.80
N ILE A 145 -5.36 9.26 -14.89
CA ILE A 145 -5.50 8.73 -16.25
C ILE A 145 -4.10 8.37 -16.75
N TRP A 146 -3.94 7.15 -17.25
CA TRP A 146 -2.72 6.66 -17.89
C TRP A 146 -3.08 5.96 -19.19
N GLU A 147 -2.22 6.06 -20.21
CA GLU A 147 -2.53 5.67 -21.60
C GLU A 147 -3.06 4.24 -21.72
N THR A 148 -2.55 3.33 -20.89
CA THR A 148 -2.93 1.92 -20.90
C THR A 148 -4.03 1.56 -19.91
N VAL A 149 -4.42 2.45 -18.99
CA VAL A 149 -5.31 2.11 -17.86
C VAL A 149 -6.74 2.56 -18.08
N GLN A 150 -7.66 1.60 -18.09
CA GLN A 150 -9.10 1.86 -18.23
C GLN A 150 -9.79 2.03 -16.87
N SER A 151 -9.42 1.20 -15.90
CA SER A 151 -10.08 1.17 -14.59
C SER A 151 -9.12 0.76 -13.48
N TYR A 152 -9.51 1.04 -12.24
CA TYR A 152 -8.81 0.69 -11.02
C TYR A 152 -9.70 -0.18 -10.15
N GLU A 153 -9.24 -1.38 -9.84
CA GLU A 153 -9.89 -2.33 -8.95
C GLU A 153 -9.27 -2.20 -7.56
N ARG A 154 -10.04 -1.75 -6.55
CA ARG A 154 -9.54 -1.62 -5.19
C ARG A 154 -9.32 -3.01 -4.58
N LEU A 155 -8.06 -3.34 -4.30
CA LEU A 155 -7.64 -4.61 -3.71
C LEU A 155 -7.65 -4.57 -2.19
N TRP A 156 -7.41 -3.40 -1.60
CA TRP A 156 -7.31 -3.24 -0.15
C TRP A 156 -7.51 -1.78 0.29
N ASP A 157 -8.08 -1.61 1.48
CA ASP A 157 -8.21 -0.34 2.20
C ASP A 157 -7.85 -0.52 3.67
N SER A 158 -6.97 0.33 4.19
CA SER A 158 -6.56 0.27 5.59
C SER A 158 -7.64 0.66 6.60
N SER A 159 -8.72 1.34 6.15
CA SER A 159 -9.87 1.65 7.01
C SER A 159 -10.75 0.44 7.29
N ASP A 160 -10.64 -0.63 6.49
CA ASP A 160 -11.38 -1.86 6.72
C ASP A 160 -10.81 -2.61 7.93
N SER A 161 -11.70 -3.09 8.81
CA SER A 161 -11.31 -3.87 9.99
C SER A 161 -10.71 -5.24 9.61
N VAL A 162 -11.14 -5.81 8.49
CA VAL A 162 -10.65 -7.05 7.89
C VAL A 162 -10.54 -6.88 6.37
N PRO A 163 -9.65 -7.61 5.69
CA PRO A 163 -9.53 -7.52 4.23
C PRO A 163 -10.86 -7.80 3.51
N ASN A 164 -11.33 -6.84 2.72
CA ASN A 164 -12.47 -7.05 1.84
C ASN A 164 -12.03 -7.69 0.52
N ILE A 165 -12.40 -8.96 0.31
CA ILE A 165 -12.07 -9.69 -0.93
C ILE A 165 -12.95 -9.29 -2.13
N HIS A 166 -13.99 -8.50 -1.91
CA HIS A 166 -14.84 -8.00 -2.99
C HIS A 166 -14.23 -6.74 -3.58
N ALA A 167 -13.62 -6.93 -4.75
CA ALA A 167 -13.08 -5.85 -5.52
C ALA A 167 -14.17 -4.86 -5.96
N THR A 168 -13.92 -3.57 -5.71
CA THR A 168 -14.73 -2.47 -6.25
C THR A 168 -13.96 -1.81 -7.36
N ALA A 169 -14.55 -1.73 -8.56
CA ALA A 169 -13.91 -1.14 -9.73
C ALA A 169 -14.37 0.29 -9.98
N TYR A 170 -13.43 1.17 -10.32
CA TYR A 170 -13.63 2.58 -10.63
C TYR A 170 -13.00 2.88 -11.99
N LYS A 171 -13.62 3.70 -12.83
CA LYS A 171 -12.97 4.10 -14.10
C LYS A 171 -11.83 5.08 -13.82
N ALA A 172 -10.82 5.09 -14.68
CA ALA A 172 -9.79 6.13 -14.62
C ALA A 172 -10.42 7.54 -14.74
N GLY A 173 -9.91 8.50 -13.97
CA GLY A 173 -10.48 9.85 -13.88
C GLY A 173 -11.70 10.01 -12.97
N ASN A 174 -12.26 8.93 -12.42
CA ASN A 174 -13.34 9.06 -11.43
C ASN A 174 -12.81 9.59 -10.09
N ASN A 175 -13.68 10.34 -9.41
CA ASN A 175 -13.45 10.67 -8.00
C ASN A 175 -13.84 9.49 -7.10
N VAL A 176 -13.00 9.22 -6.11
CA VAL A 176 -13.23 8.24 -5.05
C VAL A 176 -13.03 8.91 -3.69
N ALA A 177 -13.86 8.53 -2.72
CA ALA A 177 -13.67 8.92 -1.33
C ALA A 177 -12.55 8.08 -0.72
N VAL A 178 -11.59 8.74 -0.06
CA VAL A 178 -10.47 8.10 0.62
C VAL A 178 -10.49 8.54 2.07
N SER A 179 -10.68 7.57 2.97
CA SER A 179 -10.73 7.77 4.41
C SER A 179 -9.51 8.55 4.92
N GLU A 180 -9.69 9.31 5.99
CA GLU A 180 -8.58 9.94 6.72
C GLU A 180 -7.52 8.93 7.14
N CYS A 181 -6.26 9.37 7.23
CA CYS A 181 -5.14 8.57 7.72
C CYS A 181 -5.17 7.13 7.19
N SER A 182 -5.18 6.96 5.87
CA SER A 182 -5.40 5.66 5.23
C SER A 182 -4.41 5.37 4.10
N VAL A 183 -4.29 4.09 3.78
CA VAL A 183 -3.54 3.56 2.66
C VAL A 183 -4.47 2.64 1.88
N GLN A 184 -4.55 2.82 0.56
CA GLN A 184 -5.33 1.98 -0.33
C GLN A 184 -4.43 1.43 -1.44
N LEU A 185 -4.68 0.18 -1.84
CA LEU A 185 -4.02 -0.43 -2.99
C LEU A 185 -5.06 -0.78 -4.06
N PHE A 186 -4.78 -0.39 -5.29
CA PHE A 186 -5.57 -0.74 -6.45
C PHE A 186 -4.74 -1.54 -7.46
N ARG A 187 -5.39 -2.45 -8.17
CA ARG A 187 -4.89 -2.98 -9.45
C ARG A 187 -5.34 -2.05 -10.56
N ALA A 188 -4.40 -1.59 -11.39
CA ALA A 188 -4.74 -0.86 -12.61
C ALA A 188 -5.02 -1.88 -13.72
N VAL A 189 -6.22 -1.84 -14.30
CA VAL A 189 -6.66 -2.75 -15.34
C VAL A 189 -6.45 -2.09 -16.70
N ALA A 190 -5.63 -2.74 -17.52
CA ALA A 190 -5.34 -2.27 -18.86
C ALA A 190 -6.48 -2.55 -19.86
N LEU A 191 -6.44 -1.88 -21.01
CA LEU A 191 -7.33 -2.11 -22.15
C LEU A 191 -7.19 -3.53 -22.75
#